data_AF-A0A1F4HNH2-F1
#
_entry.id   AF-A0A1F4HNH2-F1
#
_cell.length_a   1.000
_cell.length_b   1.000
_cell.length_c   1.000
_cell.angle_alpha   90.00
_cell.angle_beta   90.00
_cell.angle_gamma   90.00
#
_symmetry.space_group_name_H-M   'P 1'
#
loop_
_entity.id
_entity.type
_entity.pdbx_description
1 polymer ?
#
loop_
_entity_poly.entity_id
_entity_poly.type
_entity_poly.pdbx_seq_one_letter_code
_entity_poly.pdbx_strand_id
1 'polypeptide(L)'
;MSKHSKPTRLHTIGAPVRHVGVIHEREHDAYKSRGKLPEPTACPVCRAVFHQGRWQWAPMPSDAHEEMCPACHRIHDKFPAGFVTLEGEYLKLHRDELRQLVENVGERAKKEHPLERIMAIDDENGGILVTTTDIHLARGIGEALHHAHHGELEFHYSDEENQLRVHWKG
;
A
#
# COMPACT_ATOMS: atom_id res chain seq x y z
N MET A 1 -25.76 -34.27 46.61
CA MET A 1 -26.27 -35.27 45.65
C MET A 1 -26.38 -34.60 44.29
N SER A 2 -25.88 -35.29 43.25
CA SER A 2 -25.90 -35.08 41.79
C SER A 2 -26.29 -33.71 41.22
N LYS A 3 -25.41 -32.96 40.52
CA LYS A 3 -24.85 -33.18 39.16
C LYS A 3 -25.92 -33.42 38.08
N HIS A 4 -25.57 -33.03 36.85
CA HIS A 4 -26.22 -33.18 35.53
C HIS A 4 -26.78 -31.83 35.04
N SER A 5 -26.47 -31.26 33.87
CA SER A 5 -25.67 -31.68 32.71
C SER A 5 -25.30 -30.43 31.88
N LYS A 6 -24.17 -30.44 31.16
CA LYS A 6 -23.85 -29.47 30.08
C LYS A 6 -24.79 -29.68 28.86
N PRO A 7 -24.94 -28.67 27.99
CA PRO A 7 -24.29 -28.72 26.67
C PRO A 7 -23.69 -27.35 26.26
N THR A 8 -22.46 -27.28 25.78
CA THR A 8 -21.99 -27.43 24.37
C THR A 8 -21.78 -26.06 23.73
N ARG A 9 -20.52 -25.82 23.36
CA ARG A 9 -20.04 -24.64 22.63
C ARG A 9 -20.76 -24.51 21.28
N LEU A 10 -21.21 -23.31 20.94
CA LEU A 10 -21.21 -22.86 19.55
C LEU A 10 -20.02 -21.91 19.37
N HIS A 11 -18.99 -22.38 18.68
CA HIS A 11 -18.06 -21.50 17.99
C HIS A 11 -18.78 -20.98 16.75
N THR A 12 -19.27 -19.75 16.82
CA THR A 12 -19.68 -19.04 15.62
C THR A 12 -18.42 -18.59 14.89
N ILE A 13 -18.24 -19.10 13.67
CA ILE A 13 -17.23 -18.66 12.72
C ILE A 13 -17.45 -17.16 12.50
N GLY A 14 -16.54 -16.34 13.03
CA GLY A 14 -16.57 -14.89 12.86
C GLY A 14 -16.27 -14.56 11.40
N ALA A 15 -17.28 -14.10 10.67
CA ALA A 15 -17.07 -13.42 9.39
C ALA A 15 -16.10 -12.24 9.60
N PRO A 16 -15.22 -11.92 8.64
CA PRO A 16 -14.30 -10.81 8.78
C PRO A 16 -15.09 -9.53 9.02
N VAL A 17 -14.83 -8.90 10.17
CA VAL A 17 -15.42 -7.61 10.54
C VAL A 17 -14.85 -6.58 9.59
N ARG A 18 -15.61 -6.25 8.53
CA ARG A 18 -15.32 -5.09 7.70
C ARG A 18 -15.65 -3.86 8.54
N HIS A 19 -14.65 -3.33 9.25
CA HIS A 19 -14.72 -1.95 9.72
C HIS A 19 -14.73 -1.06 8.48
N VAL A 20 -15.93 -0.69 8.03
CA VAL A 20 -16.12 0.41 7.09
C VAL A 20 -15.81 1.68 7.86
N GLY A 21 -14.51 1.97 8.00
CA GLY A 21 -14.04 3.24 8.49
C GLY A 21 -14.58 4.32 7.55
N VAL A 22 -15.35 5.25 8.10
CA VAL A 22 -15.73 6.48 7.43
C VAL A 22 -14.41 7.17 7.06
N ILE A 23 -14.14 7.34 5.77
CA ILE A 23 -12.99 8.07 5.27
C ILE A 23 -13.16 9.52 5.73
N HIS A 24 -12.56 9.87 6.86
CA HIS A 24 -12.41 11.26 7.26
C HIS A 24 -11.25 11.82 6.44
N GLU A 25 -11.57 12.60 5.42
CA GLU A 25 -10.57 13.32 4.63
C GLU A 25 -9.98 14.44 5.49
N ARG A 26 -9.02 14.08 6.35
CA ARG A 26 -8.15 15.04 7.03
C ARG A 26 -6.88 15.15 6.20
N GLU A 27 -6.67 16.33 5.63
CA GLU A 27 -5.55 16.74 4.77
C GLU A 27 -4.19 16.80 5.51
N HIS A 28 -3.82 15.75 6.26
CA HIS A 28 -2.63 15.75 7.11
C HIS A 28 -1.47 14.92 6.51
N ASP A 29 -1.54 14.57 5.23
CA ASP A 29 -0.39 13.99 4.56
C ASP A 29 0.58 15.12 4.17
N ALA A 30 1.72 15.21 4.85
CA ALA A 30 2.75 16.20 4.58
C ALA A 30 3.29 16.14 3.13
N TYR A 31 3.10 15.02 2.44
CA TYR A 31 3.55 14.79 1.06
C TYR A 31 2.45 15.03 0.02
N LYS A 32 1.19 15.28 0.42
CA LYS A 32 0.18 15.77 -0.52
C LYS A 32 0.49 17.22 -0.90
N SER A 33 0.34 17.54 -2.19
CA SER A 33 0.55 18.90 -2.70
C SER A 33 -0.31 19.90 -1.92
N ARG A 34 0.32 20.79 -1.15
CA ARG A 34 -0.37 21.79 -0.30
C ARG A 34 -0.98 22.97 -1.07
N GLY A 35 -0.90 22.96 -2.41
CA GLY A 35 -1.41 24.01 -3.28
C GLY A 35 -1.37 23.63 -4.76
N LYS A 36 -1.91 24.50 -5.62
CA LYS A 36 -1.83 24.33 -7.08
C LYS A 36 -0.41 24.63 -7.55
N LEU A 37 0.26 23.64 -8.13
CA LEU A 37 1.53 23.83 -8.81
C LEU A 37 1.31 24.63 -10.10
N PRO A 38 2.27 25.48 -10.51
CA PRO A 38 2.22 26.10 -11.82
C PRO A 38 2.23 25.01 -12.91
N GLU A 39 1.48 25.21 -13.98
CA GLU A 39 1.42 24.22 -15.06
C GLU A 39 2.09 24.76 -16.33
N PRO A 40 2.93 23.95 -17.00
CA PRO A 40 3.33 22.59 -16.65
C PRO A 40 4.44 22.55 -15.59
N THR A 41 4.40 21.55 -14.71
CA THR A 41 5.50 21.22 -13.77
C THR A 41 5.97 19.79 -14.01
N ALA A 42 7.26 19.50 -13.88
CA ALA A 42 7.83 18.17 -14.02
C ALA A 42 8.72 17.82 -12.82
N CYS A 43 8.73 16.53 -12.47
CA CYS A 43 9.59 16.03 -11.42
C CYS A 43 11.05 15.90 -11.92
N PRO A 44 12.03 16.57 -11.28
CA PRO A 44 13.42 16.50 -11.74
C PRO A 44 14.02 15.09 -11.56
N VAL A 45 13.43 14.25 -10.70
CA VAL A 45 13.91 12.89 -10.40
C VAL A 45 13.32 11.85 -11.36
N CYS A 46 11.99 11.78 -11.46
CA CYS A 46 11.30 10.72 -12.21
C CYS A 46 10.67 11.18 -13.52
N ARG A 47 10.69 12.49 -13.82
CA ARG A 47 10.09 13.11 -15.01
C ARG A 47 8.57 12.97 -15.15
N ALA A 48 7.86 12.53 -14.11
CA ALA A 48 6.40 12.65 -14.08
C ALA A 48 6.00 14.12 -14.24
N VAL A 49 4.94 14.41 -14.99
CA VAL A 49 4.49 15.77 -15.31
C VAL A 49 3.19 16.05 -14.58
N PHE A 50 3.13 17.18 -13.87
CA PHE A 50 1.91 17.73 -13.32
C PHE A 50 1.21 18.61 -14.36
N HIS A 51 0.02 18.18 -14.77
CA HIS A 51 -0.83 18.92 -15.70
C HIS A 51 -2.30 18.54 -15.48
N GLN A 52 -3.21 19.50 -15.64
CA GLN A 52 -4.64 19.40 -15.34
C GLN A 52 -4.89 18.91 -13.92
N GLY A 53 -4.14 19.44 -12.95
CA GLY A 53 -4.31 19.12 -11.54
C GLY A 53 -3.83 17.72 -11.10
N ARG A 54 -3.15 16.95 -11.96
CA ARG A 54 -2.66 15.60 -11.62
C ARG A 54 -1.25 15.34 -12.15
N TRP A 55 -0.54 14.45 -11.46
CA TRP A 55 0.72 13.88 -11.94
C TRP A 55 0.44 12.74 -12.91
N GLN A 56 1.05 12.78 -14.09
CA GLN A 56 0.88 11.79 -15.16
C GLN A 56 2.21 11.53 -15.89
N TRP A 57 2.31 10.35 -16.53
CA TRP A 57 3.39 10.09 -17.49
C TRP A 57 3.03 10.79 -18.79
N ALA A 58 3.78 11.84 -19.12
CA ALA A 58 3.62 12.60 -20.35
C ALA A 58 4.98 13.11 -20.83
N PRO A 59 5.12 13.45 -22.12
CA PRO A 59 6.31 14.14 -22.61
C PRO A 59 6.56 15.41 -21.79
N MET A 60 7.81 15.60 -21.34
CA MET A 60 8.19 16.77 -20.55
C MET A 60 8.21 18.02 -21.44
N PRO A 61 7.43 19.06 -21.13
CA PRO A 61 7.52 20.33 -21.84
C PRO A 61 8.88 21.00 -21.62
N SER A 62 9.40 21.68 -22.64
CA SER A 62 10.71 22.34 -22.57
C SER A 62 10.77 23.51 -21.59
N ASP A 63 9.61 24.06 -21.23
CA ASP A 63 9.39 25.21 -20.35
C ASP A 63 8.76 24.81 -19.01
N ALA A 64 8.74 23.51 -18.68
CA ALA A 64 8.16 23.04 -17.42
C ALA A 64 8.94 23.53 -16.20
N HIS A 65 8.22 23.96 -15.18
CA HIS A 65 8.78 24.19 -13.85
C HIS A 65 9.27 22.86 -13.26
N GLU A 66 10.24 22.91 -12.35
CA GLU A 66 10.72 21.72 -11.65
C GLU A 66 10.21 21.69 -10.22
N GLU A 67 9.57 20.58 -9.84
CA GLU A 67 9.11 20.32 -8.47
C GLU A 67 9.17 18.82 -8.21
N MET A 68 9.67 18.40 -7.04
CA MET A 68 9.71 16.97 -6.71
C MET A 68 8.30 16.42 -6.49
N CYS A 69 7.94 15.35 -7.20
CA CYS A 69 6.63 14.73 -7.00
C CYS A 69 6.53 14.04 -5.62
N PRO A 70 5.31 13.92 -5.06
CA PRO A 70 5.07 13.30 -3.75
C PRO A 70 5.76 11.95 -3.54
N ALA A 71 5.71 11.07 -4.54
CA ALA A 71 6.32 9.74 -4.46
C ALA A 71 7.85 9.81 -4.39
N CYS A 72 8.48 10.69 -5.16
CA CYS A 72 9.93 10.90 -5.08
C CYS A 72 10.33 11.49 -3.73
N HIS A 73 9.52 12.39 -3.18
CA HIS A 73 9.78 12.99 -1.87
C HIS A 73 9.70 11.94 -0.74
N ARG A 74 8.69 11.06 -0.76
CA ARG A 74 8.59 9.91 0.18
C ARG A 74 9.76 8.94 0.06
N ILE A 75 10.19 8.64 -1.16
CA ILE A 75 11.34 7.75 -1.43
C ILE A 75 12.62 8.37 -0.88
N HIS A 76 12.85 9.67 -1.14
CA HIS A 76 14.01 10.40 -0.66
C HIS A 76 14.09 10.39 0.87
N ASP A 77 12.98 10.68 1.53
CA ASP A 77 12.93 10.79 3.00
C ASP A 77 12.78 9.44 3.71
N LYS A 78 12.66 8.35 2.93
CA LYS A 78 12.38 7.00 3.44
C LYS A 78 11.16 6.99 4.37
N PHE A 79 10.09 7.66 3.95
CA PHE A 79 8.84 7.79 4.70
C PHE A 79 7.66 7.14 3.95
N PRO A 80 7.46 5.82 4.10
CA PRO A 80 6.39 5.11 3.42
C PRO A 80 5.00 5.60 3.81
N ALA A 81 4.06 5.50 2.87
CA ALA A 81 2.64 5.62 3.14
C ALA A 81 2.04 4.26 3.51
N GLY A 82 2.54 3.17 2.92
CA GLY A 82 1.99 1.85 3.15
C GLY A 82 3.07 0.81 3.45
N PHE A 83 2.72 -0.13 4.32
CA PHE A 83 3.52 -1.30 4.68
C PHE A 83 2.70 -2.56 4.38
N VAL A 84 3.31 -3.56 3.75
CA VAL A 84 2.72 -4.88 3.56
C VAL A 84 3.67 -5.92 4.13
N THR A 85 3.27 -6.58 5.21
CA THR A 85 4.02 -7.69 5.80
C THR A 85 3.42 -8.99 5.30
N LEU A 86 4.26 -9.83 4.68
CA LEU A 86 3.94 -11.20 4.31
C LEU A 86 4.65 -12.13 5.27
N GLU A 87 3.90 -13.06 5.86
CA GLU A 87 4.44 -14.07 6.76
C GLU A 87 3.69 -15.42 6.62
N GLY A 88 4.18 -16.45 7.32
CA GLY A 88 3.58 -17.78 7.35
C GLY A 88 4.41 -18.87 6.67
N GLU A 89 3.98 -20.12 6.81
CA GLU A 89 4.70 -21.27 6.26
C GLU A 89 4.56 -21.35 4.73
N TYR A 90 3.42 -20.91 4.19
CA TYR A 90 3.21 -20.90 2.75
C TYR A 90 4.20 -19.96 2.05
N LEU A 91 4.47 -18.79 2.66
CA LEU A 91 5.47 -17.86 2.15
C LEU A 91 6.86 -18.50 2.01
N LYS A 92 7.26 -19.36 2.95
CA LYS A 92 8.57 -20.02 2.89
C LYS A 92 8.67 -20.97 1.69
N LEU A 93 7.55 -21.59 1.31
CA LEU A 93 7.47 -22.54 0.19
C LEU A 93 7.29 -21.84 -1.17
N HIS A 94 6.62 -20.68 -1.19
CA HIS A 94 6.21 -19.96 -2.41
C HIS A 94 6.82 -18.55 -2.52
N ARG A 95 7.98 -18.35 -1.90
CA ARG A 95 8.59 -17.03 -1.71
C ARG A 95 8.77 -16.23 -3.00
N ASP A 96 9.37 -16.85 -4.01
CA ASP A 96 9.70 -16.18 -5.27
C ASP A 96 8.43 -15.84 -6.06
N GLU A 97 7.42 -16.70 -6.01
CA GLU A 97 6.12 -16.49 -6.65
C GLU A 97 5.39 -15.29 -6.02
N LEU A 98 5.35 -15.22 -4.69
CA LEU A 98 4.73 -14.11 -3.96
C LEU A 98 5.48 -12.78 -4.20
N ARG A 99 6.82 -12.81 -4.18
CA ARG A 99 7.65 -11.65 -4.53
C ARG A 99 7.37 -11.17 -5.95
N GLN A 100 7.30 -12.08 -6.91
CA GLN A 100 7.02 -11.74 -8.30
C GLN A 100 5.62 -11.13 -8.47
N LEU A 101 4.61 -11.64 -7.75
CA LEU A 101 3.26 -11.06 -7.75
C LEU A 101 3.28 -9.62 -7.21
N VAL A 102 3.94 -9.38 -6.09
CA VAL A 102 4.09 -8.04 -5.50
C VAL A 102 4.74 -7.08 -6.50
N GLU A 103 5.85 -7.47 -7.11
CA GLU A 103 6.56 -6.67 -8.11
C GLU A 103 5.67 -6.34 -9.32
N ASN A 104 4.93 -7.33 -9.82
CA ASN A 104 4.01 -7.14 -10.96
C ASN A 104 2.88 -6.16 -10.63
N VAL A 105 2.31 -6.25 -9.42
CA VAL A 105 1.30 -5.30 -8.96
C VAL A 105 1.89 -3.88 -8.88
N GLY A 106 3.08 -3.74 -8.30
CA GLY A 106 3.78 -2.46 -8.21
C GLY A 106 4.11 -1.83 -9.57
N GLU A 107 4.63 -2.62 -10.51
CA GLU A 107 4.96 -2.13 -11.85
C GLU A 107 3.71 -1.78 -12.67
N ARG A 108 2.61 -2.52 -12.50
CA ARG A 108 1.32 -2.16 -13.12
C ARG A 108 0.79 -0.84 -12.56
N ALA A 109 0.72 -0.72 -11.23
CA ALA A 109 0.25 0.50 -10.57
C ALA A 109 1.08 1.71 -10.99
N LYS A 110 2.42 1.59 -10.99
CA LYS A 110 3.32 2.67 -11.41
C LYS A 110 3.08 3.11 -12.86
N LYS A 111 2.80 2.19 -13.79
CA LYS A 111 2.52 2.54 -15.19
C LYS A 111 1.24 3.38 -15.34
N GLU A 112 0.24 3.11 -14.52
CA GLU A 112 -1.06 3.77 -14.56
C GLU A 112 -1.06 5.06 -13.72
N HIS A 113 -0.35 5.03 -12.59
CA HIS A 113 -0.35 6.05 -11.56
C HIS A 113 1.11 6.39 -11.16
N PRO A 114 1.67 7.50 -11.65
CA PRO A 114 3.07 7.83 -11.39
C PRO A 114 3.43 7.95 -9.91
N LEU A 115 2.46 8.19 -9.03
CA LEU A 115 2.70 8.35 -7.59
C LEU A 115 2.57 7.05 -6.79
N GLU A 116 2.06 5.97 -7.38
CA GLU A 116 1.93 4.67 -6.74
C GLU A 116 3.14 3.82 -7.06
N ARG A 117 4.04 3.65 -6.09
CA ARG A 117 5.31 2.94 -6.27
C ARG A 117 5.63 2.08 -5.06
N ILE A 118 6.21 0.92 -5.33
CA ILE A 118 6.96 0.18 -4.32
C ILE A 118 8.27 0.94 -4.06
N MET A 119 8.55 1.18 -2.77
CA MET A 119 9.78 1.80 -2.30
C MET A 119 10.87 0.75 -2.09
N ALA A 120 10.53 -0.35 -1.43
CA ALA A 120 11.43 -1.49 -1.18
C ALA A 120 10.65 -2.80 -0.96
N ILE A 121 11.34 -3.92 -1.18
CA ILE A 121 10.86 -5.28 -0.89
C ILE A 121 11.98 -6.01 -0.14
N ASP A 122 11.94 -5.94 1.18
CA ASP A 122 12.98 -6.43 2.07
C ASP A 122 12.60 -7.77 2.69
N ASP A 123 13.61 -8.59 2.98
CA ASP A 123 13.44 -9.85 3.69
C ASP A 123 13.61 -9.61 5.20
N GLU A 124 12.57 -9.84 6.00
CA GLU A 124 12.58 -9.57 7.45
C GLU A 124 12.02 -10.73 8.25
N ASN A 125 12.77 -11.22 9.25
CA ASN A 125 12.32 -12.24 10.20
C ASN A 125 11.74 -13.52 9.57
N GLY A 126 12.24 -13.91 8.39
CA GLY A 126 11.71 -15.05 7.63
C GLY A 126 10.43 -14.74 6.84
N GLY A 127 9.97 -13.49 6.85
CA GLY A 127 8.92 -12.93 6.02
C GLY A 127 9.44 -11.96 4.95
N ILE A 128 8.51 -11.23 4.33
CA ILE A 128 8.80 -10.14 3.38
C ILE A 128 8.10 -8.87 3.88
N LEU A 129 8.83 -7.75 3.90
CA LEU A 129 8.27 -6.42 4.12
C LEU A 129 8.31 -5.62 2.82
N VAL A 130 7.14 -5.15 2.39
CA VAL A 130 7.00 -4.23 1.26
C VAL A 130 6.67 -2.84 1.80
N THR A 131 7.37 -1.83 1.32
CA THR A 131 7.04 -0.43 1.60
C THR A 131 6.58 0.28 0.33
N THR A 132 5.63 1.19 0.44
CA THR A 132 4.97 1.84 -0.70
C THR A 132 4.79 3.33 -0.48
N THR A 133 4.77 4.10 -1.58
CA THR A 133 4.56 5.55 -1.56
C THR A 133 3.09 5.95 -1.41
N ASP A 134 2.16 5.00 -1.52
CA ASP A 134 0.72 5.24 -1.51
C ASP A 134 -0.05 4.10 -0.80
N ILE A 135 -1.08 4.44 -0.03
CA ILE A 135 -1.88 3.47 0.75
C ILE A 135 -2.74 2.57 -0.14
N HIS A 136 -3.19 3.03 -1.31
CA HIS A 136 -3.99 2.25 -2.23
C HIS A 136 -3.14 1.16 -2.88
N LEU A 137 -1.87 1.44 -3.17
CA LEU A 137 -0.94 0.39 -3.63
C LEU A 137 -0.73 -0.68 -2.56
N ALA A 138 -0.50 -0.32 -1.30
CA ALA A 138 -0.37 -1.30 -0.22
C ALA A 138 -1.63 -2.17 -0.08
N ARG A 139 -2.82 -1.56 -0.15
CA ARG A 139 -4.09 -2.29 -0.17
C ARG A 139 -4.16 -3.24 -1.36
N GLY A 140 -3.87 -2.74 -2.57
CA GLY A 140 -3.94 -3.52 -3.81
C GLY A 140 -2.99 -4.72 -3.81
N ILE A 141 -1.80 -4.60 -3.22
CA ILE A 141 -0.88 -5.72 -3.03
C ILE A 141 -1.50 -6.77 -2.09
N GLY A 142 -2.03 -6.37 -0.93
CA GLY A 142 -2.68 -7.29 0.00
C GLY A 142 -3.88 -8.02 -0.61
N GLU A 143 -4.74 -7.30 -1.32
CA GLU A 143 -5.89 -7.87 -2.03
C GLU A 143 -5.45 -8.84 -3.13
N ALA A 144 -4.40 -8.52 -3.89
CA ALA A 144 -3.85 -9.41 -4.92
C ALA A 144 -3.29 -10.71 -4.32
N LEU A 145 -2.56 -10.62 -3.20
CA LEU A 145 -2.04 -11.78 -2.47
C LEU A 145 -3.18 -12.68 -2.00
N HIS A 146 -4.17 -12.12 -1.32
CA HIS A 146 -5.31 -12.89 -0.82
C HIS A 146 -6.16 -13.49 -1.95
N HIS A 147 -6.29 -12.79 -3.08
CA HIS A 147 -7.03 -13.30 -4.22
C HIS A 147 -6.30 -14.48 -4.90
N ALA A 148 -4.99 -14.38 -5.09
CA ALA A 148 -4.20 -15.37 -5.82
C ALA A 148 -3.80 -16.58 -4.96
N HIS A 149 -3.50 -16.37 -3.67
CA HIS A 149 -2.91 -17.37 -2.79
C HIS A 149 -3.75 -17.66 -1.53
N HIS A 150 -4.91 -17.04 -1.37
CA HIS A 150 -5.74 -17.13 -0.16
C HIS A 150 -4.96 -16.64 1.08
N GLY A 151 -5.22 -17.19 2.27
CA GLY A 151 -4.59 -16.75 3.53
C GLY A 151 -5.38 -15.69 4.29
N GLU A 152 -4.91 -15.35 5.49
CA GLU A 152 -5.51 -14.31 6.34
C GLU A 152 -5.01 -12.93 5.89
N LEU A 153 -5.91 -11.94 5.79
CA LEU A 153 -5.59 -10.59 5.36
C LEU A 153 -6.19 -9.56 6.32
N GLU A 154 -5.35 -8.71 6.91
CA GLU A 154 -5.72 -7.68 7.85
C GLU A 154 -5.23 -6.29 7.41
N PHE A 155 -6.00 -5.27 7.76
CA PHE A 155 -5.70 -3.86 7.45
C PHE A 155 -5.76 -3.03 8.73
N HIS A 156 -4.70 -2.26 8.99
CA HIS A 156 -4.64 -1.29 10.08
C HIS A 156 -4.32 0.09 9.53
N TYR A 157 -5.27 1.02 9.68
CA TYR A 157 -5.12 2.42 9.28
C TYR A 157 -4.61 3.25 10.47
N SER A 158 -3.64 4.12 10.20
CA SER A 158 -3.24 5.19 11.12
C SER A 158 -3.69 6.51 10.54
N ASP A 159 -4.78 7.06 11.09
CA ASP A 159 -5.35 8.34 10.65
C ASP A 159 -4.41 9.52 10.94
N GLU A 160 -3.58 9.43 11.98
CA GLU A 160 -2.63 10.48 12.37
C GLU A 160 -1.44 10.57 11.43
N GLU A 161 -0.95 9.43 10.93
CA GLU A 161 0.23 9.36 10.06
C GLU A 161 -0.12 9.22 8.57
N ASN A 162 -1.41 9.14 8.23
CA ASN A 162 -1.91 8.79 6.90
C ASN A 162 -1.22 7.54 6.35
N GLN A 163 -1.11 6.49 7.18
CA GLN A 163 -0.44 5.25 6.83
C GLN A 163 -1.39 4.05 6.83
N LEU A 164 -1.08 3.06 5.99
CA LEU A 164 -1.74 1.75 5.99
C LEU A 164 -0.73 0.65 6.28
N ARG A 165 -1.03 -0.21 7.25
CA ARG A 165 -0.32 -1.47 7.48
C ARG A 165 -1.22 -2.63 7.06
N VAL A 166 -0.71 -3.44 6.16
CA VAL A 166 -1.36 -4.63 5.63
C VAL A 166 -0.60 -5.84 6.12
N HIS A 167 -1.31 -6.79 6.70
CA HIS A 167 -0.71 -8.06 7.14
C HIS A 167 -1.37 -9.18 6.36
N TRP A 168 -0.56 -9.95 5.65
CA TRP A 168 -0.99 -11.14 4.95
C TRP A 168 -0.26 -12.36 5.50
N LYS A 169 -1.02 -13.40 5.85
CA LYS A 169 -0.47 -14.64 6.41
C LYS A 169 -0.96 -15.85 5.62
N GLY A 170 0.00 -16.54 5.00
CA GLY A 170 -0.20 -17.73 4.17
C GLY A 170 0.19 -19.04 4.84
#